data_AF-A0A7L0FUC0-F1
#
_entry.id   AF-A0A7L0FUC0-F1
#
_cell.length_a   1.000
_cell.length_b   1.000
_cell.length_c   1.000
_cell.angle_alpha   90.00
_cell.angle_beta   90.00
_cell.angle_gamma   90.00
#
_symmetry.space_group_name_H-M   'P 1'
#
loop_
_entity.id
_entity.type
_entity.pdbx_description
1 polymer ?
#
loop_
_entity_poly.entity_id
_entity_poly.type
_entity_poly.pdbx_seq_one_letter_code
_entity_poly.pdbx_strand_id
1 'polypeptide(L)'
;MLILTCPAQLQRLEETLRRSLPLALPVYGAVMNINRGNPAEFEVVVDSWPNFGAVLARRSREVASGAMGRGGHMVPWHMPSGLRTPLAPSPSPGEPPSRPLPVAGSRHRPLLMAAPRHRLAPGVRVGSLSPAHVDLLNETWTYGGNARSRRYLAELLELFPSLCLQDATGQPLCWALTDPFGTGTHGYTLPAQRRRGLMRAVLTLATQRAQARGFPYFG
;
A
#
# COMPACT_ATOMS: atom_id res chain seq x y z
N MET A 1 21.72 -7.04 9.73
CA MET A 1 20.52 -6.93 8.88
C MET A 1 20.19 -8.30 8.32
N LEU A 2 18.97 -8.77 8.52
CA LEU A 2 18.48 -10.11 8.21
C LEU A 2 17.36 -10.00 7.17
N ILE A 3 17.39 -10.84 6.14
CA ILE A 3 16.30 -10.95 5.17
C ILE A 3 15.28 -11.95 5.70
N LEU A 4 14.02 -11.55 5.83
CA LEU A 4 12.94 -12.44 6.24
C LEU A 4 12.35 -13.14 5.02
N THR A 5 12.53 -14.45 4.94
CA THR A 5 11.95 -15.30 3.88
C THR A 5 10.91 -16.29 4.42
N CYS A 6 10.90 -16.54 5.73
CA CYS A 6 9.96 -17.48 6.34
C CYS A 6 8.54 -16.89 6.37
N PRO A 7 7.52 -17.60 5.85
CA PRO A 7 6.14 -17.12 5.86
C PRO A 7 5.61 -16.79 7.26
N ALA A 8 5.96 -17.59 8.27
CA ALA A 8 5.55 -17.34 9.66
C ALA A 8 6.18 -16.05 10.23
N GLN A 9 7.42 -15.73 9.84
CA GLN A 9 8.08 -14.48 10.24
C GLN A 9 7.42 -13.28 9.55
N LEU A 10 7.13 -13.40 8.25
CA LEU A 10 6.48 -12.33 7.48
C LEU A 10 5.05 -12.06 7.95
N GLN A 11 4.29 -13.09 8.34
CA GLN A 11 2.96 -12.94 8.94
C GLN A 11 3.04 -12.22 10.29
N ARG A 12 3.97 -12.62 11.17
CA ARG A 12 4.16 -11.98 12.47
C ARG A 12 4.64 -10.53 12.33
N LEU A 13 5.46 -10.25 11.32
CA LEU A 13 5.87 -8.89 10.98
C LEU A 13 4.68 -8.06 10.51
N GLU A 14 3.84 -8.59 9.60
CA GLU A 14 2.61 -7.92 9.14
C GLU A 14 1.70 -7.56 10.31
N GLU A 15 1.44 -8.49 11.24
CA GLU A 15 0.63 -8.23 12.44
C GLU A 15 1.23 -7.15 13.35
N THR A 16 2.55 -7.13 13.49
CA THR A 16 3.25 -6.14 14.31
C THR A 16 3.15 -4.75 13.67
N LEU A 17 3.42 -4.65 12.37
CA LEU A 17 3.32 -3.40 11.62
C LEU A 17 1.87 -2.88 11.58
N ARG A 18 0.88 -3.77 11.52
CA ARG A 18 -0.54 -3.40 11.58
C ARG A 18 -0.91 -2.64 12.86
N ARG A 19 -0.30 -2.99 13.99
CA ARG A 19 -0.54 -2.32 15.29
C ARG A 19 0.13 -0.94 15.37
N SER A 20 1.11 -0.68 14.50
CA SER A 20 1.86 0.58 14.43
C SER A 20 1.39 1.48 13.29
N LEU A 21 0.24 1.20 12.67
CA LEU A 21 -0.40 2.12 11.74
C LEU A 21 -0.85 3.39 12.48
N PRO A 22 -0.67 4.60 11.90
CA PRO A 22 -0.25 4.86 10.51
C PRO A 22 1.27 5.00 10.29
N LEU A 23 2.12 4.88 11.31
CA LEU A 23 3.58 5.11 11.16
C LEU A 23 4.27 4.04 10.29
N ALA A 24 3.79 2.81 10.35
CA ALA A 24 4.32 1.68 9.59
C ALA A 24 3.82 1.59 8.14
N LEU A 25 3.03 2.56 7.67
CA LEU A 25 2.31 2.51 6.40
C LEU A 25 3.16 2.10 5.19
N PRO A 26 4.31 2.77 4.91
CA PRO A 26 5.08 2.48 3.70
C PRO A 26 5.61 1.04 3.67
N VAL A 27 5.97 0.49 4.83
CA VAL A 27 6.57 -0.85 4.90
C VAL A 27 5.51 -1.93 5.02
N TYR A 28 4.41 -1.66 5.74
CA TYR A 28 3.29 -2.58 5.89
C TYR A 28 2.73 -3.02 4.52
N GLY A 29 2.53 -2.07 3.61
CA GLY A 29 1.99 -2.36 2.28
C GLY A 29 2.86 -3.31 1.46
N ALA A 30 4.19 -3.11 1.50
CA ALA A 30 5.13 -4.01 0.83
C ALA A 30 5.14 -5.41 1.46
N VAL A 31 5.19 -5.52 2.80
CA VAL A 31 5.16 -6.84 3.50
C VAL A 31 3.88 -7.59 3.15
N MET A 32 2.76 -6.90 3.12
CA MET A 32 1.46 -7.47 2.76
C MET A 32 1.41 -7.94 1.29
N ASN A 33 2.01 -7.18 0.35
CA ASN A 33 2.16 -7.61 -1.04
C ASN A 33 3.07 -8.84 -1.17
N ILE A 34 4.15 -8.90 -0.40
CA ILE A 34 5.04 -10.06 -0.35
C ILE A 34 4.30 -11.30 0.15
N ASN A 35 3.53 -11.18 1.24
CA ASN A 35 2.70 -12.25 1.78
C ASN A 35 1.61 -12.74 0.81
N ARG A 36 1.27 -11.95 -0.21
CA ARG A 36 0.22 -12.24 -1.19
C ARG A 36 0.77 -12.58 -2.58
N GLY A 37 1.99 -13.10 -2.65
CA GLY A 37 2.58 -13.62 -3.89
C GLY A 37 3.69 -12.75 -4.49
N ASN A 38 3.98 -11.59 -3.89
CA ASN A 38 5.15 -10.77 -4.19
C ASN A 38 5.34 -10.40 -5.68
N PRO A 39 4.36 -9.74 -6.32
CA PRO A 39 4.38 -9.51 -7.77
C PRO A 39 5.58 -8.69 -8.26
N ALA A 40 6.20 -7.89 -7.39
CA ALA A 40 7.31 -7.02 -7.75
C ALA A 40 8.66 -7.44 -7.11
N GLU A 41 8.76 -8.69 -6.65
CA GLU A 41 10.01 -9.30 -6.16
C GLU A 41 10.69 -8.48 -5.05
N PHE A 42 9.90 -7.99 -4.11
CA PHE A 42 10.42 -7.30 -2.94
C PHE A 42 10.93 -8.29 -1.90
N GLU A 43 11.95 -7.87 -1.17
CA GLU A 43 12.45 -8.53 0.02
C GLU A 43 12.33 -7.58 1.22
N VAL A 44 12.13 -8.15 2.39
CA VAL A 44 12.04 -7.41 3.65
C VAL A 44 13.26 -7.70 4.48
N VAL A 45 13.93 -6.62 4.89
CA VAL A 45 15.15 -6.64 5.67
C VAL A 45 14.89 -5.99 7.02
N VAL A 46 15.26 -6.68 8.10
CA VAL A 46 15.18 -6.17 9.47
C VAL A 46 16.58 -6.05 10.08
N ASP A 47 16.75 -5.21 11.10
CA ASP A 47 18.00 -5.13 11.84
C ASP A 47 18.23 -6.36 12.73
N SER A 48 17.19 -6.80 13.44
CA SER A 48 17.19 -7.96 14.34
C SER A 48 15.83 -8.69 14.33
N TRP A 49 15.78 -9.94 14.80
CA TRP A 49 14.52 -10.72 14.91
C TRP A 49 14.51 -11.53 16.21
N PRO A 50 13.40 -11.66 16.95
CA PRO A 50 12.04 -11.16 16.66
C PRO A 50 11.77 -9.69 17.03
N ASN A 51 12.67 -9.08 17.80
CA ASN A 51 12.57 -7.67 18.20
C ASN A 51 13.40 -6.83 17.22
N PHE A 52 12.74 -6.09 16.33
CA PHE A 52 13.37 -5.22 15.34
C PHE A 52 13.19 -3.75 15.70
N GLY A 53 14.19 -2.92 15.42
CA GLY A 53 14.11 -1.46 15.49
C GLY A 53 13.89 -0.81 14.13
N ALA A 54 14.27 -1.50 13.04
CA ALA A 54 14.14 -1.00 11.68
C ALA A 54 13.66 -2.10 10.73
N VAL A 55 12.78 -1.72 9.80
CA VAL A 55 12.28 -2.59 8.72
C VAL A 55 12.40 -1.85 7.40
N LEU A 56 12.99 -2.51 6.41
CA LEU A 56 13.17 -1.99 5.06
C LEU A 56 12.55 -2.98 4.07
N ALA A 57 11.65 -2.49 3.23
CA ALA A 57 11.23 -3.20 2.02
C ALA A 57 12.01 -2.66 0.83
N ARG A 58 12.63 -3.54 0.04
CA ARG A 58 13.36 -3.17 -1.18
C ARG A 58 13.20 -4.23 -2.25
N ARG A 59 13.45 -3.89 -3.52
CA ARG A 59 13.54 -4.89 -4.60
C ARG A 59 14.71 -5.83 -4.33
N SER A 60 14.52 -7.13 -4.55
CA SER A 60 15.56 -8.12 -4.32
C SER A 60 16.77 -7.88 -5.23
N ARG A 61 17.98 -8.13 -4.71
CA ARG A 61 19.25 -7.90 -5.42
C ARG A 61 19.70 -9.10 -6.26
N GLU A 62 19.12 -10.28 -6.08
CA GLU A 62 19.65 -11.53 -6.67
C GLU A 62 19.38 -11.69 -8.18
N VAL A 63 18.57 -10.82 -8.79
CA VAL A 63 18.41 -10.75 -10.26
C VAL A 63 18.81 -9.37 -10.79
N ALA A 64 19.96 -8.88 -10.36
CA ALA A 64 20.72 -7.83 -11.03
C ALA A 64 21.99 -8.39 -11.68
N SER A 65 21.94 -9.61 -12.24
CA SER A 65 22.92 -10.02 -13.23
C SER A 65 22.36 -9.67 -14.61
N GLY A 66 22.82 -8.54 -15.16
CA GLY A 66 22.61 -8.22 -16.58
C GLY A 66 21.84 -6.94 -16.91
N ALA A 67 22.01 -5.83 -16.19
CA ALA A 67 21.94 -4.49 -16.81
C ALA A 67 22.46 -3.41 -15.85
N MET A 68 23.57 -2.81 -16.25
CA MET A 68 24.18 -1.59 -15.71
C MET A 68 23.15 -0.45 -15.58
N GLY A 69 23.10 0.19 -14.41
CA GLY A 69 22.27 1.38 -14.17
C GLY A 69 22.17 1.77 -12.70
N ARG A 70 23.31 2.05 -12.05
CA ARG A 70 23.36 2.58 -10.68
C ARG A 70 22.60 3.91 -10.60
N GLY A 71 21.73 4.05 -9.61
CA GLY A 71 21.08 5.33 -9.30
C GLY A 71 19.79 5.19 -8.50
N GLY A 72 19.74 4.31 -7.50
CA GLY A 72 18.67 4.28 -6.51
C GLY A 72 19.09 5.09 -5.30
N HIS A 73 18.67 6.35 -5.22
CA HIS A 73 18.81 7.15 -4.02
C HIS A 73 18.08 6.46 -2.88
N MET A 74 18.86 6.09 -1.87
CA MET A 74 18.40 5.53 -0.62
C MET A 74 17.73 6.66 0.17
N VAL A 75 16.42 6.59 0.37
CA VAL A 75 15.75 7.43 1.37
C VAL A 75 15.57 6.55 2.61
N PRO A 76 16.37 6.72 3.68
CA PRO A 76 16.13 6.04 4.93
C PRO A 76 14.87 6.62 5.55
N TRP A 77 13.83 5.80 5.74
CA TRP A 77 12.75 6.16 6.65
C TRP A 77 13.28 6.01 8.09
N HIS A 78 13.91 7.08 8.58
CA HIS A 78 14.18 7.23 10.01
C HIS A 78 12.84 7.37 10.74
N MET A 79 12.49 6.38 11.55
CA MET A 79 11.54 6.58 12.65
C MET A 79 12.20 7.48 13.70
N PRO A 80 11.52 8.51 14.22
CA PRO A 80 12.02 9.24 15.38
C PRO A 80 12.12 8.29 16.58
N SER A 81 13.31 8.21 17.18
CA SER A 81 13.54 7.50 18.43
C SER A 81 12.75 8.17 19.55
N GLY A 82 11.64 7.56 19.98
CA GLY A 82 10.89 8.12 21.10
C GLY A 82 9.56 7.44 21.37
N LEU A 83 9.57 6.15 21.67
CA LEU A 83 8.58 5.48 22.53
C LEU A 83 9.21 4.14 22.98
N ARG A 84 10.21 4.22 23.87
CA ARG A 84 10.51 3.09 24.76
C ARG A 84 9.39 3.06 25.79
N THR A 85 8.44 2.14 25.66
CA THR A 85 7.68 1.72 26.84
C THR A 85 8.45 0.55 27.46
N PRO A 86 8.86 0.62 28.74
CA PRO A 86 9.42 -0.53 29.42
C PRO A 86 8.34 -1.61 29.55
N LEU A 87 8.70 -2.87 29.28
CA LEU A 87 7.96 -4.00 29.82
C LEU A 87 7.93 -3.85 31.34
N ALA A 88 6.73 -3.73 31.92
CA ALA A 88 6.56 -3.94 33.35
C ALA A 88 6.70 -5.45 33.66
N PRO A 89 7.29 -5.82 34.80
CA PRO A 89 7.71 -7.19 35.09
C PRO A 89 6.55 -8.10 35.52
N SER A 90 6.77 -9.40 35.31
CA SER A 90 5.99 -10.52 35.87
C SER A 90 5.74 -10.38 37.38
N PRO A 91 4.55 -10.75 37.88
CA PRO A 91 4.32 -10.98 39.30
C PRO A 91 4.46 -12.47 39.66
N SER A 92 5.13 -12.74 40.77
CA SER A 92 5.03 -13.98 41.56
C SER A 92 4.97 -13.59 43.05
N PRO A 93 4.61 -14.49 43.98
CA PRO A 93 3.28 -15.02 44.24
C PRO A 93 2.80 -14.66 45.68
N GLY A 94 1.48 -14.52 45.90
CA GLY A 94 0.91 -14.35 47.25
C GLY A 94 -0.50 -13.75 47.28
N GLU A 95 -1.52 -14.60 47.04
CA GLU A 95 -2.82 -14.78 47.77
C GLU A 95 -3.68 -13.56 48.25
N PRO A 96 -5.04 -13.64 48.43
CA PRO A 96 -6.08 -14.65 48.09
C PRO A 96 -7.20 -14.14 47.13
N PRO A 97 -8.21 -14.97 46.78
CA PRO A 97 -9.11 -14.70 45.66
C PRO A 97 -10.34 -13.87 46.04
N SER A 98 -10.78 -12.99 45.13
CA SER A 98 -12.11 -12.38 45.15
C SER A 98 -12.79 -12.60 43.80
N ARG A 99 -14.03 -13.12 43.88
CA ARG A 99 -14.93 -13.59 42.80
C ARG A 99 -15.03 -12.70 41.56
N PRO A 100 -15.32 -13.28 40.38
CA PRO A 100 -15.49 -12.53 39.13
C PRO A 100 -16.90 -11.93 39.00
N LEU A 101 -16.98 -10.68 38.54
CA LEU A 101 -18.20 -10.10 37.96
C LEU A 101 -18.15 -10.24 36.43
N PRO A 102 -19.27 -10.55 35.76
CA PRO A 102 -19.29 -10.75 34.31
C PRO A 102 -19.42 -9.39 33.60
N VAL A 103 -18.42 -9.01 32.81
CA VAL A 103 -18.57 -7.87 31.87
C VAL A 103 -18.75 -8.40 30.46
N ALA A 104 -19.88 -7.99 29.91
CA ALA A 104 -20.46 -8.37 28.65
C ALA A 104 -19.50 -8.25 27.46
N GLY A 105 -19.58 -9.24 26.57
CA GLY A 105 -18.87 -9.23 25.30
C GLY A 105 -19.29 -8.06 24.42
N SER A 106 -18.38 -7.10 24.24
CA SER A 106 -18.43 -6.15 23.14
C SER A 106 -18.19 -6.89 21.84
N ARG A 107 -19.29 -7.33 21.21
CA ARG A 107 -19.32 -7.69 19.79
C ARG A 107 -19.01 -6.42 19.00
N HIS A 108 -17.73 -6.18 18.70
CA HIS A 108 -17.34 -5.28 17.62
C HIS A 108 -17.77 -5.92 16.30
N ARG A 109 -19.05 -5.72 15.96
CA ARG A 109 -19.58 -5.91 14.63
C ARG A 109 -18.94 -4.83 13.76
N PRO A 110 -18.12 -5.18 12.74
CA PRO A 110 -17.67 -4.17 11.80
C PRO A 110 -18.94 -3.63 11.14
N LEU A 111 -19.23 -2.35 11.35
CA LEU A 111 -20.17 -1.64 10.51
C LEU A 111 -19.53 -1.62 9.12
N LEU A 112 -19.85 -2.64 8.32
CA LEU A 112 -19.76 -2.55 6.87
C LEU A 112 -20.78 -1.48 6.47
N MET A 113 -20.40 -0.21 6.61
CA MET A 113 -21.08 0.89 5.97
C MET A 113 -21.14 0.53 4.50
N ALA A 114 -22.30 0.10 4.03
CA ALA A 114 -22.53 -0.15 2.61
C ALA A 114 -22.24 1.17 1.91
N ALA A 115 -21.05 1.27 1.31
CA ALA A 115 -20.59 2.50 0.73
C ALA A 115 -21.56 2.91 -0.39
N PRO A 116 -21.98 4.19 -0.46
CA PRO A 116 -22.90 4.63 -1.49
C PRO A 116 -22.30 4.32 -2.86
N ARG A 117 -23.09 3.66 -3.72
CA ARG A 117 -22.72 3.45 -5.12
C ARG A 117 -22.60 4.82 -5.76
N HIS A 118 -21.38 5.29 -6.01
CA HIS A 118 -21.17 6.54 -6.70
C HIS A 118 -21.79 6.44 -8.09
N ARG A 119 -22.89 7.18 -8.31
CA ARG A 119 -23.52 7.28 -9.62
C ARG A 119 -22.61 8.16 -10.47
N LEU A 120 -21.84 7.53 -11.36
CA LEU A 120 -21.02 8.25 -12.33
C LEU A 120 -21.91 9.02 -13.29
N ALA A 121 -21.38 10.12 -13.85
CA ALA A 121 -22.09 10.89 -14.85
C ALA A 121 -22.40 10.01 -16.09
N PRO A 122 -23.51 10.26 -16.80
CA PRO A 122 -23.81 9.57 -18.06
C PRO A 122 -22.62 9.67 -19.03
N GLY A 123 -22.21 8.54 -19.60
CA GLY A 123 -21.06 8.46 -20.53
C GLY A 123 -19.68 8.25 -19.86
N VAL A 124 -19.59 8.30 -18.53
CA VAL A 124 -18.36 7.96 -17.79
C VAL A 124 -18.43 6.52 -17.30
N ARG A 125 -17.42 5.71 -17.63
CA ARG A 125 -17.32 4.30 -17.25
C ARG A 125 -16.08 4.04 -16.40
N VAL A 126 -16.17 3.07 -15.51
CA VAL A 126 -14.99 2.58 -14.77
C VAL A 126 -14.24 1.59 -15.65
N GLY A 127 -12.93 1.79 -15.79
CA GLY A 127 -12.01 0.91 -16.48
C GLY A 127 -10.71 0.72 -15.71
N SER A 128 -9.70 0.21 -16.41
CA SER A 128 -8.33 0.08 -15.95
C SER A 128 -7.40 0.71 -16.97
N LEU A 129 -6.22 1.13 -16.53
CA LEU A 129 -5.14 1.47 -17.44
C LEU A 129 -4.45 0.19 -17.92
N SER A 130 -3.85 0.28 -19.10
CA SER A 130 -3.05 -0.77 -19.73
C SER A 130 -1.70 -0.19 -20.15
N PRO A 131 -0.68 -1.00 -20.47
CA PRO A 131 0.62 -0.53 -20.93
C PRO A 131 0.56 0.43 -22.13
N ALA A 132 -0.51 0.36 -22.94
CA ALA A 132 -0.75 1.29 -24.06
C ALA A 132 -0.92 2.76 -23.62
N HIS A 133 -1.23 3.02 -22.35
CA HIS A 133 -1.42 4.36 -21.81
C HIS A 133 -0.15 4.94 -21.16
N VAL A 134 0.98 4.21 -21.18
CA VAL A 134 2.20 4.64 -20.48
C VAL A 134 2.70 5.99 -20.94
N ASP A 135 2.61 6.28 -22.23
CA ASP A 135 3.10 7.53 -22.82
C ASP A 135 2.27 8.72 -22.32
N LEU A 136 0.93 8.57 -22.25
CA LEU A 136 0.05 9.58 -21.65
C LEU A 136 0.40 9.86 -20.18
N LEU A 137 0.64 8.81 -19.38
CA LEU A 137 1.03 8.99 -17.98
C LEU A 137 2.39 9.69 -17.87
N ASN A 138 3.32 9.32 -18.75
CA ASN A 138 4.65 9.89 -18.77
C ASN A 138 4.65 11.37 -19.15
N GLU A 139 3.79 11.78 -20.08
CA GLU A 139 3.64 13.18 -20.49
C GLU A 139 2.91 14.03 -19.44
N THR A 140 1.93 13.46 -18.76
CA THR A 140 1.08 14.20 -17.81
C THR A 140 1.71 14.33 -16.41
N TRP A 141 2.69 13.49 -16.09
CA TRP A 141 3.37 13.52 -14.81
C TRP A 141 4.47 14.59 -14.77
N THR A 142 4.47 15.44 -13.74
CA THR A 142 5.43 16.54 -13.59
C THR A 142 6.90 16.10 -13.58
N TYR A 143 7.19 14.88 -13.12
CA TYR A 143 8.54 14.30 -13.12
C TYR A 143 8.76 13.31 -14.28
N GLY A 144 7.78 13.24 -15.19
CA GLY A 144 7.78 12.38 -16.36
C GLY A 144 8.60 12.93 -17.52
N GLY A 145 8.22 12.52 -18.74
CA GLY A 145 8.82 12.99 -19.99
C GLY A 145 10.18 12.38 -20.30
N ASN A 146 10.59 11.30 -19.63
CA ASN A 146 11.87 10.63 -19.87
C ASN A 146 11.75 9.10 -19.90
N ALA A 147 12.76 8.42 -20.44
CA ALA A 147 12.74 6.96 -20.60
C ALA A 147 12.67 6.22 -19.26
N ARG A 148 13.25 6.78 -18.20
CA ARG A 148 13.26 6.18 -16.85
C ARG A 148 11.87 6.23 -16.21
N SER A 149 11.20 7.38 -16.27
CA SER A 149 9.82 7.53 -15.79
C SER A 149 8.85 6.67 -16.59
N ARG A 150 8.98 6.62 -17.92
CA ARG A 150 8.20 5.72 -18.77
C ARG A 150 8.34 4.25 -18.34
N ARG A 151 9.57 3.76 -18.16
CA ARG A 151 9.83 2.38 -17.72
C ARG A 151 9.21 2.10 -16.36
N TYR A 152 9.39 3.02 -15.41
CA TYR A 152 8.79 2.89 -14.08
C TYR A 152 7.25 2.82 -14.13
N LEU A 153 6.62 3.68 -14.93
CA LEU A 153 5.16 3.67 -15.10
C LEU A 153 4.67 2.39 -15.81
N ALA A 154 5.42 1.87 -16.78
CA ALA A 154 5.12 0.57 -17.41
C ALA A 154 5.16 -0.56 -16.38
N GLU A 155 6.22 -0.64 -15.57
CA GLU A 155 6.35 -1.63 -14.49
C GLU A 155 5.17 -1.52 -13.50
N LEU A 156 4.74 -0.30 -13.14
CA LEU A 156 3.58 -0.12 -12.27
C LEU A 156 2.28 -0.64 -12.90
N LEU A 157 2.05 -0.37 -14.19
CA LEU A 157 0.84 -0.78 -14.90
C LEU A 157 0.75 -2.30 -15.12
N GLU A 158 1.90 -2.98 -15.23
CA GLU A 158 1.98 -4.42 -15.38
C GLU A 158 1.79 -5.16 -14.06
N LEU A 159 2.36 -4.63 -12.97
CA LEU A 159 2.46 -5.34 -11.70
C LEU A 159 1.34 -4.99 -10.70
N PHE A 160 0.78 -3.80 -10.79
CA PHE A 160 -0.14 -3.28 -9.78
C PHE A 160 -1.50 -2.88 -10.36
N PRO A 161 -2.58 -3.01 -9.57
CA PRO A 161 -3.90 -2.63 -10.01
C PRO A 161 -3.98 -1.12 -10.24
N SER A 162 -4.58 -0.74 -11.36
CA SER A 162 -4.92 0.64 -11.70
C SER A 162 -6.44 0.82 -11.77
N LEU A 163 -6.91 2.04 -11.52
CA LEU A 163 -8.30 2.43 -11.72
C LEU A 163 -8.37 3.66 -12.62
N CYS A 164 -9.25 3.60 -13.62
CA CYS A 164 -9.47 4.69 -14.55
C CYS A 164 -10.97 4.97 -14.70
N LEU A 165 -11.32 6.24 -14.89
CA LEU A 165 -12.59 6.65 -15.47
C LEU A 165 -12.35 6.99 -16.94
N GLN A 166 -13.13 6.37 -17.81
CA GLN A 166 -13.04 6.48 -19.25
C GLN A 166 -14.32 7.06 -19.83
N ASP A 167 -14.24 7.65 -21.02
CA ASP A 167 -15.42 8.06 -21.78
C ASP A 167 -16.09 6.89 -22.53
N ALA A 168 -17.08 7.22 -23.35
CA ALA A 168 -17.80 6.27 -24.20
C ALA A 168 -16.90 5.62 -25.28
N THR A 169 -15.79 6.25 -25.65
CA THR A 169 -14.82 5.74 -26.62
C THR A 169 -13.71 4.89 -25.98
N GLY A 170 -13.62 4.89 -24.64
CA GLY A 170 -12.61 4.15 -23.88
C GLY A 170 -11.38 4.98 -23.53
N GLN A 171 -11.37 6.28 -23.85
CA GLN A 171 -10.24 7.16 -23.55
C GLN A 171 -10.21 7.54 -22.07
N PRO A 172 -9.02 7.53 -21.41
CA PRO A 172 -8.88 7.84 -20.00
C PRO A 172 -9.13 9.33 -19.72
N LEU A 173 -10.04 9.62 -18.78
CA LEU A 173 -10.39 10.97 -18.34
C LEU A 173 -9.70 11.34 -17.01
N CYS A 174 -9.65 10.37 -16.10
CA CYS A 174 -9.10 10.49 -14.76
C CYS A 174 -8.67 9.12 -14.25
N TRP A 175 -7.56 9.02 -13.53
CA TRP A 175 -7.05 7.74 -13.06
C TRP A 175 -6.28 7.87 -11.74
N ALA A 176 -6.06 6.73 -11.09
CA ALA A 176 -5.14 6.54 -9.99
C ALA A 176 -4.47 5.17 -10.12
N LEU A 177 -3.18 5.12 -9.81
CA LEU A 177 -2.40 3.88 -9.74
C LEU A 177 -2.24 3.48 -8.28
N THR A 178 -1.81 2.23 -8.09
CA THR A 178 -1.34 1.75 -6.79
C THR A 178 0.14 1.46 -6.91
N ASP A 179 0.91 1.79 -5.88
CA ASP A 179 2.34 1.48 -5.82
C ASP A 179 2.62 0.13 -5.13
N PRO A 180 3.89 -0.33 -5.07
CA PRO A 180 4.27 -1.54 -4.35
C PRO A 180 3.96 -1.53 -2.85
N PHE A 181 3.66 -0.35 -2.29
CA PHE A 181 3.32 -0.13 -0.89
C PHE A 181 1.80 -0.07 -0.68
N GLY A 182 0.99 -0.41 -1.70
CA GLY A 182 -0.48 -0.37 -1.60
C GLY A 182 -1.04 1.06 -1.48
N THR A 183 -0.23 2.07 -1.79
CA THR A 183 -0.59 3.48 -1.67
C THR A 183 -1.10 4.00 -3.02
N GLY A 184 -2.14 4.84 -2.98
CA GLY A 184 -2.61 5.54 -4.17
C GLY A 184 -1.54 6.50 -4.68
N THR A 185 -1.14 6.35 -5.94
CA THR A 185 -0.10 7.18 -6.57
C THR A 185 -0.49 7.58 -8.00
N HIS A 186 0.25 8.52 -8.59
CA HIS A 186 0.08 9.00 -9.96
C HIS A 186 -1.37 9.33 -10.33
N GLY A 187 -2.13 9.86 -9.37
CA GLY A 187 -3.50 10.30 -9.58
C GLY A 187 -3.53 11.53 -10.49
N TYR A 188 -4.26 11.46 -11.59
CA TYR A 188 -4.40 12.60 -12.51
C TYR A 188 -5.82 12.76 -13.04
N THR A 189 -6.21 14.00 -13.32
CA THR A 189 -7.43 14.35 -14.05
C THR A 189 -7.05 15.25 -15.21
N LEU A 190 -7.43 14.85 -16.42
CA LEU A 190 -7.20 15.64 -17.62
C LEU A 190 -7.71 17.09 -17.43
N PRO A 191 -6.99 18.12 -17.92
CA PRO A 191 -7.37 19.51 -17.71
C PRO A 191 -8.84 19.82 -18.06
N ALA A 192 -9.32 19.31 -19.21
CA ALA A 192 -10.71 19.48 -19.66
C ALA A 192 -11.77 18.83 -18.74
N GLN A 193 -11.35 17.93 -17.85
CA GLN A 193 -12.21 17.13 -16.98
C GLN A 193 -12.15 17.55 -15.51
N ARG A 194 -11.36 18.59 -15.19
CA ARG A 194 -11.20 19.09 -13.81
C ARG A 194 -12.48 19.74 -13.30
N ARG A 195 -12.58 19.88 -11.97
CA ARG A 195 -13.74 20.48 -11.27
C ARG A 195 -15.07 19.73 -11.44
N ARG A 196 -15.05 18.51 -12.01
CA ARG A 196 -16.21 17.61 -12.16
C ARG A 196 -16.31 16.53 -11.07
N GLY A 197 -15.42 16.55 -10.07
CA GLY A 197 -15.40 15.57 -8.98
C GLY A 197 -14.89 14.17 -9.35
N LEU A 198 -14.31 13.99 -10.55
CA LEU A 198 -13.85 12.69 -11.04
C LEU A 198 -12.77 12.05 -10.16
N MET A 199 -11.81 12.84 -9.68
CA MET A 199 -10.75 12.32 -8.79
C MET A 199 -11.33 11.74 -7.50
N ARG A 200 -12.32 12.42 -6.89
CA ARG A 200 -13.00 11.92 -5.69
C ARG A 200 -13.68 10.57 -5.96
N ALA A 201 -14.31 10.41 -7.13
CA ALA A 201 -14.92 9.15 -7.52
C ALA A 201 -13.89 8.03 -7.75
N VAL A 202 -12.79 8.33 -8.45
CA VAL A 202 -11.68 7.38 -8.68
C VAL A 202 -11.10 6.89 -7.35
N LEU A 203 -10.74 7.81 -6.45
CA LEU A 203 -10.15 7.46 -5.16
C LEU A 203 -11.12 6.62 -4.33
N THR A 204 -12.40 7.00 -4.28
CA THR A 204 -13.40 6.24 -3.51
C THR A 204 -13.58 4.82 -4.05
N LEU A 205 -13.64 4.66 -5.39
CA LEU A 205 -13.73 3.34 -6.02
C LEU A 205 -12.45 2.52 -5.81
N ALA A 206 -11.27 3.16 -5.85
CA ALA A 206 -10.00 2.51 -5.60
C ALA A 206 -9.91 2.01 -4.15
N THR A 207 -10.33 2.85 -3.20
CA THR A 207 -10.47 2.47 -1.78
C THR A 207 -11.39 1.29 -1.60
N GLN A 208 -12.59 1.31 -2.20
CA GLN A 208 -13.55 0.21 -2.11
C GLN A 208 -12.97 -1.10 -2.66
N ARG A 209 -12.29 -1.06 -3.82
CA ARG A 209 -11.65 -2.24 -4.42
C ARG A 209 -10.48 -2.77 -3.57
N ALA A 210 -9.68 -1.88 -3.00
CA ALA A 210 -8.57 -2.26 -2.12
C ALA A 210 -9.09 -2.91 -0.83
N GLN A 211 -10.08 -2.29 -0.18
CA GLN A 211 -10.73 -2.83 1.03
C GLN A 211 -11.36 -4.20 0.78
N ALA A 212 -12.05 -4.38 -0.35
CA ALA A 212 -12.61 -5.69 -0.74
C ALA A 212 -11.55 -6.79 -0.93
N ARG A 213 -10.30 -6.40 -1.19
CA ARG A 213 -9.14 -7.31 -1.32
C ARG A 213 -8.30 -7.40 -0.04
N GLY A 214 -8.74 -6.79 1.06
CA GLY A 214 -8.00 -6.77 2.32
C GLY A 214 -6.76 -5.87 2.32
N PHE A 215 -6.69 -4.92 1.38
CA PHE A 215 -5.65 -3.88 1.35
C PHE A 215 -6.15 -2.66 2.12
N PRO A 216 -5.39 -2.16 3.09
CA PRO A 216 -5.67 -0.84 3.61
C PRO A 216 -5.20 0.18 2.56
N TYR A 217 -6.13 1.02 2.13
CA TYR A 217 -5.91 2.03 1.10
C TYR A 217 -5.76 3.38 1.77
N PHE A 218 -4.67 4.07 1.45
CA PHE A 218 -4.36 5.40 1.97
C PHE A 218 -4.11 6.31 0.78
N GLY A 219 -4.86 7.41 0.70
CA GLY A 219 -4.88 8.35 -0.43
C GLY A 219 -5.99 9.37 -0.30
#